data_AF-A0A0N8KGS3-F1
#
_entry.id   AF-A0A0N8KGS3-F1
#
_cell.length_a   1.000
_cell.length_b   1.000
_cell.length_c   1.000
_cell.angle_alpha   90.00
_cell.angle_beta   90.00
_cell.angle_gamma   90.00
#
_symmetry.space_group_name_H-M   'P 1'
#
loop_
_entity.id
_entity.type
_entity.pdbx_description
1 polymer ?
#
loop_
_entity_poly.entity_id
_entity_poly.type
_entity_poly.pdbx_seq_one_letter_code
_entity_poly.pdbx_strand_id
1 'polypeptide(L)'
;MRKTLKVPRILKINKIENNFVSVTFNNGEVRIIDFPKILKNFGVNESSPAFILFDEKELKKVKLKNHTLSFDNVEQYISTRDGKKVMVPFEIGADVLFEFSSPEKSESSFELGKSIRESRIKAGLTQQELALMSGTSRTYISRIENDKSDIELSTLRKIIEVGLGKQLEIKIK
;
A
#
# COMPACT_ATOMS: atom_id res chain seq x y z
N MET A 1 12.08 16.25 -8.73
CA MET A 1 11.00 16.68 -7.82
C MET A 1 10.70 15.54 -6.86
N ARG A 2 10.87 15.73 -5.55
CA ARG A 2 10.40 14.75 -4.55
C ARG A 2 8.88 14.67 -4.69
N LYS A 3 8.32 13.49 -5.02
CA LYS A 3 6.87 13.26 -4.92
C LYS A 3 6.48 13.66 -3.49
N THR A 4 5.73 14.74 -3.32
CA THR A 4 5.00 14.98 -2.07
C THR A 4 4.15 13.73 -1.86
N LEU A 5 4.46 12.94 -0.84
CA LEU A 5 3.60 11.83 -0.45
C LEU A 5 2.23 12.45 -0.16
N LYS A 6 1.26 12.21 -1.05
CA LYS A 6 -0.14 12.56 -0.78
C LYS A 6 -0.50 11.90 0.55
N VAL A 7 -1.25 12.60 1.39
CA VAL A 7 -1.69 12.08 2.69
C VAL A 7 -2.20 10.65 2.52
N PRO A 8 -1.63 9.67 3.27
CA PRO A 8 -2.05 8.27 3.17
C PRO A 8 -3.55 8.15 3.45
N ARG A 9 -4.23 7.35 2.64
CA ARG A 9 -5.65 7.02 2.80
C ARG A 9 -5.83 5.53 2.63
N ILE A 10 -6.49 4.89 3.58
CA ILE A 10 -6.83 3.48 3.46
C ILE A 10 -8.04 3.36 2.54
N LEU A 11 -7.91 2.52 1.51
CA LEU A 11 -8.95 2.26 0.52
C LEU A 11 -9.71 0.98 0.83
N LYS A 12 -9.05 -0.01 1.44
CA LYS A 12 -9.60 -1.34 1.65
C LYS A 12 -8.91 -2.06 2.81
N ILE A 13 -9.68 -2.85 3.56
CA ILE A 13 -9.17 -3.89 4.47
C ILE A 13 -9.18 -5.21 3.69
N ASN A 14 -8.04 -5.88 3.60
CA ASN A 14 -7.87 -7.10 2.81
C ASN A 14 -8.01 -8.36 3.68
N LYS A 15 -7.36 -8.38 4.84
CA LYS A 15 -7.31 -9.53 5.74
C LYS A 15 -7.12 -9.08 7.18
N ILE A 16 -7.72 -9.80 8.12
CA ILE A 16 -7.51 -9.65 9.56
C ILE A 16 -7.23 -11.04 10.14
N GLU A 17 -6.04 -11.27 10.67
CA GLU A 17 -5.63 -12.57 11.20
C GLU A 17 -4.47 -12.39 12.19
N ASN A 18 -4.46 -13.14 13.30
CA ASN A 18 -3.35 -13.16 14.26
C ASN A 18 -2.95 -11.76 14.76
N ASN A 19 -3.94 -10.88 14.96
CA ASN A 19 -3.74 -9.47 15.31
C ASN A 19 -3.00 -8.60 14.27
N PHE A 20 -2.91 -9.08 13.04
CA PHE A 20 -2.47 -8.30 11.89
C PHE A 20 -3.65 -7.85 11.05
N VAL A 21 -3.53 -6.65 10.47
CA VAL A 21 -4.50 -6.13 9.50
C VAL A 21 -3.76 -5.78 8.21
N SER A 22 -4.07 -6.48 7.12
CA SER A 22 -3.62 -6.10 5.77
C SER A 22 -4.58 -5.08 5.18
N VAL A 23 -4.06 -3.97 4.68
CA VAL A 23 -4.84 -2.89 4.07
C VAL A 23 -4.20 -2.40 2.77
N THR A 24 -5.02 -1.87 1.88
CA THR A 24 -4.56 -1.19 0.66
C THR A 24 -4.64 0.32 0.84
N PHE A 25 -3.54 1.02 0.58
CA PHE A 25 -3.46 2.48 0.61
C PHE A 25 -3.73 3.11 -0.77
N ASN A 26 -4.01 4.42 -0.80
CA ASN A 26 -4.28 5.20 -2.00
C ASN A 26 -3.10 5.35 -2.98
N ASN A 27 -1.91 4.93 -2.58
CA ASN A 27 -0.74 4.78 -3.46
C ASN A 27 -0.66 3.39 -4.11
N GLY A 28 -1.63 2.50 -3.83
CA GLY A 28 -1.66 1.13 -4.34
C GLY A 28 -0.85 0.13 -3.50
N GLU A 29 -0.09 0.59 -2.49
CA GLU A 29 0.65 -0.30 -1.62
C GLU A 29 -0.30 -1.12 -0.75
N VAL A 30 -0.05 -2.42 -0.71
CA VAL A 30 -0.64 -3.30 0.30
C VAL A 30 0.33 -3.40 1.47
N ARG A 31 -0.16 -3.12 2.68
CA ARG A 31 0.68 -3.07 3.88
C ARG A 31 0.04 -3.82 5.02
N ILE A 32 0.89 -4.45 5.82
CA ILE A 32 0.52 -5.23 7.01
C ILE A 32 0.77 -4.38 8.25
N ILE A 33 -0.27 -4.26 9.07
CA ILE A 33 -0.26 -3.53 10.34
C ILE A 33 -0.21 -4.55 11.48
N ASP A 34 0.82 -4.48 12.32
CA ASP A 34 0.94 -5.22 13.59
C ASP A 34 0.30 -4.41 14.71
N PHE A 35 -0.96 -4.74 15.06
CA PHE A 35 -1.70 -3.97 16.07
C PHE A 35 -1.07 -4.05 17.47
N PRO A 36 -0.66 -5.22 17.99
CA PRO A 36 0.01 -5.30 19.29
C PRO A 36 1.24 -4.42 19.38
N LYS A 37 2.04 -4.33 18.31
CA LYS A 37 3.20 -3.43 18.25
C LYS A 37 2.80 -1.96 18.26
N ILE A 38 1.82 -1.58 17.43
CA ILE A 38 1.34 -0.19 17.39
C ILE A 38 0.77 0.24 18.74
N LEU A 39 -0.14 -0.55 19.32
CA LEU A 39 -0.77 -0.23 20.60
C LEU A 39 0.29 -0.03 21.71
N LYS A 40 1.32 -0.89 21.77
CA LYS A 40 2.45 -0.73 22.69
C LYS A 40 3.25 0.56 22.44
N ASN A 41 3.53 0.88 21.17
CA ASN A 41 4.24 2.11 20.82
C ASN A 41 3.48 3.38 21.24
N PHE A 42 2.14 3.34 21.24
CA PHE A 42 1.28 4.43 21.70
C PHE A 42 1.00 4.38 23.22
N GLY A 43 1.64 3.48 23.96
CA GLY A 43 1.50 3.39 25.42
C GLY A 43 0.14 2.87 25.89
N VAL A 44 -0.62 2.20 25.01
CA VAL A 44 -1.90 1.58 25.37
C VAL A 44 -1.63 0.50 26.42
N ASN A 45 -2.30 0.63 27.56
CA ASN A 45 -2.18 -0.26 28.71
C ASN A 45 -3.59 -0.62 29.22
N GLU A 46 -3.70 -1.48 30.25
CA GLU A 46 -4.99 -1.98 30.77
C GLU A 46 -6.00 -0.91 31.16
N SER A 47 -5.55 0.31 31.51
CA SER A 47 -6.44 1.43 31.82
C SER A 47 -6.97 2.17 30.58
N SER A 48 -6.40 1.90 29.41
CA SER A 48 -6.76 2.54 28.14
C SER A 48 -7.96 1.84 27.51
N PRO A 49 -8.98 2.56 27.01
CA PRO A 49 -10.11 1.95 26.31
C PRO A 49 -9.69 1.09 25.10
N ALA A 50 -8.64 1.50 24.40
CA ALA A 50 -8.09 0.76 23.26
C ALA A 50 -7.38 -0.56 23.64
N PHE A 51 -7.23 -0.88 24.93
CA PHE A 51 -6.61 -2.14 25.37
C PHE A 51 -7.37 -3.38 24.86
N ILE A 52 -8.68 -3.27 24.66
CA ILE A 52 -9.48 -4.36 24.09
C ILE A 52 -8.97 -4.79 22.71
N LEU A 53 -8.28 -3.92 21.97
CA LEU A 53 -7.77 -4.21 20.63
C LEU A 53 -6.55 -5.15 20.62
N PHE A 54 -6.02 -5.53 21.79
CA PHE A 54 -5.08 -6.65 21.90
C PHE A 54 -5.77 -8.01 21.70
N ASP A 55 -7.09 -8.08 21.88
CA ASP A 55 -7.90 -9.27 21.58
C ASP A 55 -8.32 -9.29 20.10
N GLU A 56 -8.08 -10.42 19.44
CA GLU A 56 -8.34 -10.57 18.00
C GLU A 56 -9.82 -10.46 17.64
N LYS A 57 -10.73 -10.92 18.51
CA LYS A 57 -12.18 -10.85 18.26
C LYS A 57 -12.67 -9.41 18.29
N GLU A 58 -12.10 -8.61 19.19
CA GLU A 58 -12.37 -7.18 19.26
C GLU A 58 -11.73 -6.43 18.08
N LEU A 59 -10.50 -6.78 17.69
CA LEU A 59 -9.83 -6.21 16.52
C LEU A 59 -10.60 -6.49 15.22
N LYS A 60 -11.19 -7.68 15.07
CA LYS A 60 -12.00 -8.08 13.90
C LYS A 60 -13.23 -7.20 13.67
N LYS A 61 -13.66 -6.40 14.66
CA LYS A 61 -14.77 -5.45 14.53
C LYS A 61 -14.36 -4.13 13.85
N VAL A 62 -13.10 -3.98 13.45
CA VAL A 62 -12.59 -2.83 12.70
C VAL A 62 -13.43 -2.53 11.47
N LYS A 63 -13.65 -1.25 11.20
CA LYS A 63 -14.34 -0.75 10.01
C LYS A 63 -13.49 0.29 9.32
N LEU A 64 -13.65 0.39 8.00
CA LEU A 64 -13.12 1.50 7.22
C LEU A 64 -14.12 2.67 7.30
N LYS A 65 -13.73 3.78 7.93
CA LYS A 65 -14.48 5.05 7.94
C LYS A 65 -13.52 6.18 7.64
N ASN A 66 -13.94 7.20 6.89
CA ASN A 66 -13.11 8.38 6.58
C ASN A 66 -11.71 8.06 6.03
N HIS A 67 -11.57 6.97 5.27
CA HIS A 67 -10.29 6.44 4.79
C HIS A 67 -9.29 6.02 5.88
N THR A 68 -9.78 5.61 7.05
CA THR A 68 -8.99 5.17 8.20
C THR A 68 -9.60 3.97 8.91
N LEU A 69 -8.86 3.36 9.85
CA LEU A 69 -9.38 2.25 10.65
C LEU A 69 -10.12 2.80 11.87
N SER A 70 -11.37 2.36 12.03
CA SER A 70 -12.33 2.85 13.01
C SER A 70 -12.90 1.69 13.82
N PHE A 71 -13.01 1.89 15.13
CA PHE A 71 -13.42 0.89 16.11
C PHE A 71 -14.59 1.42 16.92
N ASP A 72 -15.79 0.95 16.61
CA ASP A 72 -17.03 1.32 17.33
C ASP A 72 -17.13 0.62 18.70
N ASN A 73 -16.35 -0.44 18.91
CA ASN A 73 -16.32 -1.23 20.14
C ASN A 73 -15.41 -0.64 21.22
N VAL A 74 -14.57 0.34 20.89
CA VAL A 74 -13.73 1.02 21.88
C VAL A 74 -14.50 2.20 22.46
N GLU A 75 -14.75 2.16 23.77
CA GLU A 75 -15.52 3.20 24.44
C GLU A 75 -14.71 4.51 24.57
N GLN A 76 -14.96 5.46 23.68
CA GLN A 76 -14.37 6.80 23.72
C GLN A 76 -15.46 7.86 23.74
N TYR A 77 -15.30 8.88 24.60
CA TYR A 77 -16.27 9.96 24.75
C TYR A 77 -15.63 11.32 24.51
N ILE A 78 -16.36 12.23 23.86
CA ILE A 78 -16.02 13.64 23.75
C ILE A 78 -17.06 14.50 24.47
N SER A 79 -16.62 15.65 24.98
CA SER A 79 -17.52 16.65 25.54
C SER A 79 -17.94 17.61 24.44
N THR A 80 -19.24 17.69 24.19
CA THR A 80 -19.82 18.67 23.28
C THR A 80 -19.83 20.06 23.90
N ARG A 81 -20.07 21.10 23.10
CA ARG A 81 -20.14 22.50 23.57
C ARG A 81 -21.20 22.70 24.67
N ASP A 82 -22.24 21.88 24.66
CA ASP A 82 -23.33 21.90 25.66
C ASP A 82 -23.02 21.06 26.92
N GLY A 83 -21.78 20.58 27.07
CA GLY A 83 -21.35 19.76 28.21
C GLY A 83 -21.82 18.30 28.18
N LYS A 84 -22.58 17.88 27.16
CA LYS A 84 -23.02 16.48 27.00
C LYS A 84 -21.84 15.61 26.53
N LYS A 85 -21.68 14.45 27.17
CA LYS A 85 -20.75 13.41 26.73
C LYS A 85 -21.38 12.58 25.61
N VAL A 86 -20.69 12.46 24.49
CA VAL A 86 -21.13 11.66 23.34
C VAL A 86 -20.05 10.64 23.03
N MET A 87 -20.46 9.38 22.86
CA MET A 87 -19.57 8.31 22.42
C MET A 87 -19.21 8.52 20.95
N VAL A 88 -17.92 8.42 20.64
CA VAL A 88 -17.38 8.54 19.29
C VAL A 88 -16.56 7.30 18.95
N PRO A 89 -16.46 6.93 17.66
CA PRO A 89 -15.59 5.86 17.25
C PRO A 89 -14.13 6.18 17.58
N PHE A 90 -13.39 5.17 18.03
CA PHE A 90 -11.95 5.26 18.14
C PHE A 90 -11.32 5.07 16.76
N GLU A 91 -10.58 6.06 16.27
CA GLU A 91 -9.94 6.04 14.95
C GLU A 91 -8.42 6.14 15.07
N ILE A 92 -7.68 5.31 14.33
CA ILE A 92 -6.22 5.43 14.22
C ILE A 92 -5.90 5.95 12.83
N GLY A 93 -5.35 7.16 12.75
CA GLY A 93 -5.05 7.86 11.50
C GLY A 93 -4.31 7.03 10.46
N ALA A 94 -4.66 7.20 9.18
CA ALA A 94 -4.06 6.46 8.09
C ALA A 94 -2.57 6.76 7.89
N ASP A 95 -2.13 7.97 8.25
CA ASP A 95 -0.73 8.38 8.31
C ASP A 95 0.06 7.58 9.35
N VAL A 96 -0.47 7.45 10.56
CA VAL A 96 0.10 6.63 11.63
C VAL A 96 0.17 5.17 11.19
N LEU A 97 -0.93 4.63 10.68
CA LEU A 97 -0.98 3.24 10.21
C LEU A 97 0.00 2.99 9.05
N PHE A 98 0.22 3.98 8.18
CA PHE A 98 1.20 3.89 7.11
C PHE A 98 2.64 3.86 7.65
N GLU A 99 2.96 4.75 8.60
CA GLU A 99 4.28 4.86 9.22
C GLU A 99 4.68 3.56 9.95
N PHE A 100 3.75 2.96 10.68
CA PHE A 100 4.02 1.78 11.52
C PHE A 100 3.70 0.43 10.85
N SER A 101 3.30 0.42 9.59
CA SER A 101 3.08 -0.82 8.82
C SER A 101 4.32 -1.25 8.06
N SER A 102 4.35 -2.50 7.63
CA SER A 102 5.33 -3.05 6.70
C SER A 102 4.69 -3.30 5.32
N PRO A 103 5.42 -3.11 4.20
CA PRO A 103 4.93 -3.55 2.90
C PRO A 103 4.62 -5.05 2.94
N GLU A 104 3.42 -5.43 2.51
CA GLU A 104 3.14 -6.81 2.16
C GLU A 104 4.02 -7.13 0.94
N LYS A 105 4.79 -8.22 0.98
CA LYS A 105 5.58 -8.63 -0.19
C LYS A 105 4.61 -9.05 -1.28
N SER A 106 4.17 -8.09 -2.10
CA SER A 106 3.34 -8.35 -3.27
C SER A 106 4.24 -8.94 -4.34
N GLU A 107 4.13 -10.24 -4.62
CA GLU A 107 4.81 -10.88 -5.75
C GLU A 107 4.52 -10.17 -7.09
N SER A 108 3.37 -9.48 -7.20
CA SER A 108 2.87 -8.87 -8.44
C SER A 108 3.70 -7.70 -8.98
N SER A 109 4.32 -6.87 -8.14
CA SER A 109 5.19 -5.78 -8.60
C SER A 109 6.59 -6.27 -8.98
N PHE A 110 7.04 -7.37 -8.38
CA PHE A 110 8.33 -8.01 -8.70
C PHE A 110 8.37 -8.67 -10.09
N GLU A 111 7.23 -8.84 -10.75
CA GLU A 111 7.17 -9.56 -12.03
C GLU A 111 7.37 -8.67 -13.25
N LEU A 112 6.93 -7.40 -13.23
CA LEU A 112 6.92 -6.59 -14.46
C LEU A 112 8.32 -6.18 -14.90
N GLY A 113 9.10 -5.52 -14.02
CA GLY A 113 10.45 -5.08 -14.33
C GLY A 113 11.36 -6.26 -14.68
N LYS A 114 11.22 -7.37 -13.94
CA LYS A 114 11.90 -8.63 -14.19
C LYS A 114 11.51 -9.25 -15.54
N SER A 115 10.23 -9.30 -15.89
CA SER A 115 9.73 -9.84 -17.16
C SER A 115 10.22 -9.03 -18.37
N ILE A 116 10.27 -7.70 -18.24
CA ILE A 116 10.86 -6.82 -19.25
C ILE A 116 12.35 -7.12 -19.42
N ARG A 117 13.09 -7.22 -18.30
CA ARG A 117 14.52 -7.55 -18.31
C ARG A 117 14.80 -8.90 -18.97
N GLU A 118 14.06 -9.93 -18.61
CA GLU A 118 14.20 -11.27 -19.17
C GLU A 118 13.88 -11.28 -20.66
N SER A 119 12.80 -10.61 -21.07
CA SER A 119 12.43 -10.48 -22.50
C SER A 119 13.49 -9.73 -23.30
N ARG A 120 14.07 -8.67 -22.72
CA ARG A 120 15.17 -7.92 -23.33
C ARG A 120 16.41 -8.80 -23.54
N ILE A 121 16.81 -9.56 -22.50
CA ILE A 121 17.96 -10.47 -22.58
C ILE A 121 17.72 -11.56 -23.62
N LYS A 122 16.51 -12.15 -23.67
CA LYS A 122 16.12 -13.13 -24.70
C LYS A 122 16.16 -12.56 -26.12
N ALA A 123 15.88 -11.27 -26.28
CA ALA A 123 15.99 -10.55 -27.55
C ALA A 123 17.44 -10.14 -27.89
N GLY A 124 18.42 -10.41 -27.02
CA GLY A 124 19.83 -10.03 -27.23
C GLY A 124 20.10 -8.53 -27.11
N LEU A 125 19.19 -7.76 -26.52
CA LEU A 125 19.28 -6.30 -26.46
C LEU A 125 19.94 -5.83 -25.15
N THR A 126 20.73 -4.77 -25.25
CA THR A 126 21.18 -3.96 -24.12
C THR A 126 20.06 -3.01 -23.66
N GLN A 127 20.19 -2.49 -22.43
CA GLN A 127 19.24 -1.47 -21.93
C GLN A 127 19.24 -0.20 -22.80
N GLN A 128 20.37 0.13 -23.43
CA GLN A 128 20.48 1.29 -24.32
C GLN A 128 19.73 1.06 -25.63
N GLU A 129 19.85 -0.13 -26.23
CA GLU A 129 19.15 -0.47 -27.47
C GLU A 129 17.64 -0.52 -27.26
N LEU A 130 17.17 -1.19 -26.20
CA LEU A 130 15.75 -1.20 -25.88
C LEU A 130 15.22 0.23 -25.65
N ALA A 131 16.00 1.09 -24.98
CA ALA A 131 15.64 2.48 -24.76
C ALA A 131 15.49 3.25 -26.08
N LEU A 132 16.44 3.09 -27.01
CA LEU A 132 16.39 3.73 -28.33
C LEU A 132 15.17 3.25 -29.13
N MET A 133 14.92 1.93 -29.18
CA MET A 133 13.80 1.36 -29.94
C MET A 133 12.43 1.78 -29.39
N SER A 134 12.31 1.92 -28.06
CA SER A 134 11.06 2.30 -27.40
C SER A 134 10.88 3.80 -27.18
N GLY A 135 11.82 4.63 -27.64
CA GLY A 135 11.77 6.09 -27.52
C GLY A 135 11.85 6.58 -26.07
N THR A 136 12.70 5.95 -25.26
CA THR A 136 12.93 6.32 -23.85
C THR A 136 14.42 6.40 -23.52
N SER A 137 14.77 6.61 -22.25
CA SER A 137 16.18 6.67 -21.80
C SER A 137 16.64 5.36 -21.16
N ARG A 138 17.92 5.03 -21.31
CA ARG A 138 18.56 3.89 -20.64
C ARG A 138 18.35 3.92 -19.13
N THR A 139 18.47 5.10 -18.52
CA THR A 139 18.22 5.31 -17.08
C THR A 139 16.78 5.02 -16.70
N TYR A 140 15.82 5.28 -17.59
CA TYR A 140 14.42 4.92 -17.35
C TYR A 140 14.19 3.41 -17.47
N ILE A 141 14.70 2.75 -18.53
CA ILE A 141 14.67 1.27 -18.64
C ILE A 141 15.30 0.61 -17.41
N SER A 142 16.49 1.08 -17.00
CA SER A 142 17.17 0.55 -15.81
C SER A 142 16.34 0.70 -14.54
N ARG A 143 15.66 1.84 -14.34
CA ARG A 143 14.78 2.03 -13.18
C ARG A 143 13.56 1.09 -13.22
N ILE A 144 12.96 0.90 -14.39
CA ILE A 144 11.83 -0.03 -14.57
C ILE A 144 12.28 -1.46 -14.26
N GLU A 145 13.41 -1.91 -14.81
CA GLU A 145 13.91 -3.28 -14.61
C GLU A 145 14.34 -3.59 -13.16
N ASN A 146 14.45 -2.57 -12.31
CA ASN A 146 14.79 -2.71 -10.89
C ASN A 146 13.65 -2.27 -9.97
N ASP A 147 12.42 -2.13 -10.48
CA ASP A 147 11.22 -1.72 -9.73
C ASP A 147 11.38 -0.39 -8.97
N LYS A 148 12.21 0.52 -9.50
CA LYS A 148 12.50 1.84 -8.92
C LYS A 148 11.65 2.97 -9.52
N SER A 149 10.71 2.64 -10.40
CA SER A 149 9.83 3.62 -11.04
C SER A 149 8.52 2.98 -11.46
N ASP A 150 7.42 3.69 -11.21
CA ASP A 150 6.15 3.44 -11.89
C ASP A 150 6.35 3.62 -13.41
N ILE A 151 5.58 2.85 -14.19
CA ILE A 151 5.56 2.93 -15.65
C ILE A 151 4.16 3.28 -16.13
N GLU A 152 4.05 4.27 -17.01
CA GLU A 152 2.79 4.58 -17.68
C GLU A 152 2.44 3.49 -18.69
N LEU A 153 1.16 3.12 -18.80
CA LEU A 153 0.69 2.09 -19.72
C LEU A 153 1.10 2.37 -21.18
N SER A 154 1.07 3.64 -21.60
CA SER A 154 1.52 4.07 -22.93
C SER A 154 3.00 3.76 -23.18
N THR A 155 3.84 3.90 -22.14
CA THR A 155 5.28 3.63 -22.21
C THR A 155 5.57 2.15 -22.09
N LEU A 156 4.85 1.43 -21.24
CA LEU A 156 4.90 -0.03 -21.17
C LEU A 156 4.57 -0.65 -22.53
N ARG A 157 3.51 -0.16 -23.18
CA ARG A 157 3.11 -0.58 -24.51
C ARG A 157 4.20 -0.32 -25.56
N LYS A 158 4.83 0.86 -25.56
CA LYS A 158 5.99 1.15 -26.44
C LYS A 158 7.16 0.21 -26.19
N ILE A 159 7.50 -0.06 -24.93
CA ILE A 159 8.59 -0.98 -24.58
C ILE A 159 8.30 -2.40 -25.07
N ILE A 160 7.08 -2.89 -24.87
CA ILE A 160 6.70 -4.26 -25.23
C ILE A 160 6.47 -4.42 -26.74
N GLU A 161 5.63 -3.58 -27.35
CA GLU A 161 5.20 -3.75 -28.73
C GLU A 161 6.24 -3.25 -29.73
N VAL A 162 6.84 -2.08 -29.47
CA VAL A 162 7.81 -1.47 -30.40
C VAL A 162 9.24 -1.89 -30.05
N GLY A 163 9.60 -1.84 -28.76
CA GLY A 163 10.96 -2.15 -28.30
C GLY A 163 11.29 -3.64 -28.34
N LEU A 164 10.40 -4.50 -27.85
CA LEU A 164 10.61 -5.94 -27.77
C LEU A 164 9.93 -6.73 -28.89
N GLY A 165 9.07 -6.10 -29.70
CA GLY A 165 8.31 -6.78 -30.75
C GLY A 165 7.30 -7.82 -30.24
N LYS A 166 6.79 -7.65 -29.01
CA LYS A 166 5.85 -8.56 -28.34
C LYS A 166 4.44 -7.98 -28.27
N GLN A 167 3.47 -8.75 -27.77
CA GLN A 167 2.12 -8.25 -27.51
C GLN A 167 1.89 -8.07 -26.01
N LEU A 168 1.27 -6.95 -25.63
CA LEU A 168 0.82 -6.70 -24.27
C LEU A 168 -0.65 -7.14 -24.12
N GLU A 169 -0.89 -8.16 -23.29
CA GLU A 169 -2.24 -8.57 -22.90
C GLU A 169 -2.50 -8.17 -21.43
N ILE A 170 -3.65 -7.54 -21.18
CA ILE A 170 -4.10 -7.19 -19.82
C ILE A 170 -5.38 -7.97 -19.53
N LYS A 171 -5.32 -8.84 -18.52
CA LYS A 171 -6.46 -9.62 -18.05
C LYS A 171 -6.82 -9.21 -16.63
N ILE A 172 -8.06 -8.78 -16.44
CA ILE A 172 -8.65 -8.52 -15.12
C ILE A 172 -9.42 -9.80 -14.73
N LYS A 173 -9.13 -10.36 -13.56
CA LYS A 173 -9.83 -11.52 -13.00
C LYS A 173 -10.66 -11.10 -11.80
#